data_AF-A0A821J1R6-F1
#
_entry.id   AF-A0A821J1R6-F1
#
_cell.length_a   1.000
_cell.length_b   1.000
_cell.length_c   1.000
_cell.angle_alpha   90.00
_cell.angle_beta   90.00
_cell.angle_gamma   90.00
#
_symmetry.space_group_name_H-M   'P 1'
#
loop_
_entity.id
_entity.type
_entity.pdbx_description
1 polymer ?
#
loop_
_entity_poly.entity_id
_entity_poly.type
_entity_poly.pdbx_seq_one_letter_code
_entity_poly.pdbx_strand_id
1 'polypeptide(L)'
;MPLVFREIHGDLFSASSNTSLAHCVSRDMNVPVGGCAYITADDRCIFNLVTKERYYYKPTMATLESSLRVMRDLCIENKIHHLAMPRIGCGLDKLNWNEVSKLIQDIFKEDDIEIMIYTI
;
A
#
# COMPACT_ATOMS: atom_id res chain seq x y z
N MET A 1 -18.12 -9.00 1.39
CA MET A 1 -18.50 -8.05 2.45
C MET A 1 -18.23 -6.64 1.94
N PRO A 2 -18.87 -5.57 2.43
CA PRO A 2 -18.48 -4.22 2.01
C PRO A 2 -17.03 -3.95 2.44
N LEU A 3 -16.24 -3.35 1.56
CA LEU A 3 -14.88 -2.88 1.87
C LEU A 3 -14.91 -1.99 3.11
N VAL A 4 -14.04 -2.30 4.08
CA VAL A 4 -13.80 -1.43 5.23
C VAL A 4 -12.59 -0.55 4.92
N PHE A 5 -12.85 0.72 4.60
CA PHE A 5 -11.83 1.72 4.30
C PHE A 5 -11.97 2.90 5.27
N ARG A 6 -10.92 3.20 6.04
CA ARG A 6 -10.95 4.25 7.07
C ARG A 6 -9.75 5.17 6.96
N GLU A 7 -9.96 6.47 7.11
CA GLU A 7 -8.87 7.43 7.35
C GLU A 7 -8.77 7.71 8.86
N ILE A 8 -7.56 7.60 9.41
CA ILE A 8 -7.25 7.74 10.83
C ILE A 8 -6.21 8.85 10.98
N HIS A 9 -6.47 9.78 11.90
CA HIS A 9 -5.49 10.78 12.30
C HIS A 9 -4.62 10.23 13.43
N GLY A 10 -3.34 10.01 13.18
CA GLY A 10 -2.40 9.39 14.10
C GLY A 10 -1.16 8.82 13.42
N ASP A 11 -0.26 8.28 14.22
CA ASP A 11 0.96 7.62 13.74
C ASP A 11 0.63 6.25 13.12
N LEU A 12 1.06 6.00 11.89
CA LEU A 12 0.93 4.72 11.20
C LEU A 12 1.49 3.55 12.03
N PHE A 13 2.59 3.77 12.75
CA PHE A 13 3.23 2.72 13.54
C PHE A 13 2.49 2.41 14.85
N SER A 14 1.44 3.18 15.19
CA SER A 14 0.51 2.86 16.28
C SER A 14 -0.55 1.83 15.87
N ALA A 15 -0.62 1.44 14.59
CA ALA A 15 -1.47 0.35 14.12
C ALA A 15 -1.16 -0.94 14.89
N SER A 16 -2.19 -1.76 15.12
CA SER A 16 -2.08 -3.02 15.87
C SER A 16 -0.94 -3.91 15.35
N SER A 17 -0.31 -4.68 16.25
CA SER A 17 0.82 -5.55 15.90
C SER A 17 0.49 -6.62 14.85
N ASN A 18 -0.77 -7.03 14.76
CA ASN A 18 -1.28 -7.97 13.75
C ASN A 18 -1.72 -7.30 12.43
N THR A 19 -1.54 -5.99 12.29
CA THR A 19 -1.87 -5.25 11.06
C THR A 19 -0.63 -5.14 10.18
N SER A 20 -0.73 -5.60 8.94
CA SER A 20 0.34 -5.46 7.94
C SER A 20 0.46 -4.02 7.47
N LEU A 21 1.67 -3.61 7.11
CA LEU A 21 1.97 -2.23 6.71
C LEU A 21 2.31 -2.14 5.22
N ALA A 22 2.03 -1.00 4.58
CA ALA A 22 2.45 -0.76 3.20
C ALA A 22 2.98 0.66 2.98
N HIS A 23 3.98 0.80 2.10
CA HIS A 23 4.48 2.09 1.62
C HIS A 23 5.11 2.00 0.23
N CYS A 24 5.36 3.16 -0.40
CA CYS A 24 6.07 3.24 -1.68
C CYS A 24 7.58 3.30 -1.51
N VAL A 25 8.31 2.72 -2.48
CA VAL A 25 9.76 2.75 -2.62
C VAL A 25 10.17 2.90 -4.09
N SER A 26 11.45 3.25 -4.33
CA SER A 26 12.10 3.08 -5.63
C SER A 26 12.54 1.63 -5.88
N ARG A 27 12.94 1.34 -7.12
CA ARG A 27 13.52 0.07 -7.58
C ARG A 27 14.92 -0.18 -7.01
N ASP A 28 15.06 -0.09 -5.69
CA ASP A 28 16.26 -0.46 -4.94
C ASP A 28 16.17 -1.89 -4.42
N MET A 29 14.95 -2.44 -4.42
CA MET A 29 14.65 -3.85 -4.24
C MET A 29 14.81 -4.54 -5.60
N ASN A 30 15.28 -5.79 -5.66
CA ASN A 30 15.40 -6.58 -6.90
C ASN A 30 14.03 -7.01 -7.48
N VAL A 31 13.09 -6.07 -7.53
CA VAL A 31 11.70 -6.18 -7.97
C VAL A 31 11.47 -5.05 -8.97
N PRO A 32 10.90 -5.32 -10.16
CA PRO A 32 10.68 -4.31 -11.18
C PRO A 32 9.66 -3.25 -10.73
N VAL A 33 9.70 -2.07 -11.37
CA VAL A 33 8.65 -1.05 -11.20
C VAL A 33 7.28 -1.63 -11.57
N GLY A 34 6.28 -1.36 -10.73
CA GLY A 34 4.97 -1.98 -10.82
C GLY A 34 4.83 -3.28 -10.02
N GLY A 35 5.90 -3.74 -9.38
CA GLY A 35 5.89 -4.88 -8.46
C GLY A 35 5.75 -4.48 -6.99
N CYS A 36 5.69 -5.50 -6.13
CA CYS A 36 5.67 -5.33 -4.69
C CYS A 36 6.60 -6.38 -4.06
N ALA A 37 7.47 -5.94 -3.16
CA ALA A 37 8.24 -6.83 -2.29
C ALA A 37 7.62 -6.79 -0.89
N TYR A 38 7.76 -7.87 -0.11
CA TYR A 38 7.40 -7.81 1.29
C TYR A 38 8.44 -8.52 2.15
N ILE A 39 8.50 -8.11 3.42
CA ILE A 39 9.22 -8.83 4.46
C ILE A 39 8.22 -9.17 5.57
N THR A 40 8.45 -10.29 6.24
CA THR A 40 7.74 -10.62 7.47
C THR A 40 8.57 -10.11 8.64
N ALA A 41 7.98 -9.28 9.48
CA ALA A 41 8.57 -8.82 10.73
C ALA A 41 7.56 -9.11 11.85
N ASP A 42 7.98 -9.91 12.81
CA ASP A 42 7.09 -10.48 13.84
C ASP A 42 5.91 -11.23 13.19
N ASP A 43 4.68 -10.83 13.48
CA ASP A 43 3.43 -11.43 12.99
C ASP A 43 2.75 -10.60 11.88
N ARG A 44 3.48 -9.70 11.22
CA ARG A 44 2.93 -8.87 10.14
C ARG A 44 3.84 -8.79 8.93
N CYS A 45 3.23 -8.52 7.77
CA CYS A 45 3.97 -8.22 6.55
C CYS A 45 4.17 -6.72 6.39
N ILE A 46 5.34 -6.33 5.87
CA ILE A 46 5.65 -4.96 5.47
C ILE A 46 5.83 -4.94 3.95
N PHE A 47 4.87 -4.35 3.25
CA PHE A 47 4.82 -4.24 1.80
C PHE A 47 5.54 -2.99 1.29
N ASN A 48 6.44 -3.22 0.34
CA ASN A 48 7.26 -2.23 -0.35
C ASN A 48 6.80 -2.16 -1.81
N LEU A 49 5.92 -1.21 -2.14
CA LEU A 49 5.42 -1.01 -3.49
C LEU A 49 6.49 -0.30 -4.32
N VAL A 50 6.99 -0.96 -5.36
CA VAL A 50 8.04 -0.42 -6.22
C VAL A 50 7.41 0.45 -7.31
N THR A 51 7.20 1.72 -7.02
CA THR A 51 6.37 2.60 -7.88
C THR A 51 7.18 3.45 -8.85
N LYS A 52 8.50 3.49 -8.71
CA LYS A 52 9.40 4.34 -9.50
C LYS A 52 10.80 3.73 -9.63
N GLU A 53 11.52 4.09 -10.69
CA GLU A 53 12.86 3.54 -10.95
C GLU A 53 13.92 4.08 -9.97
N ARG A 54 13.85 5.36 -9.62
CA ARG A 54 14.85 6.04 -8.76
C ARG A 54 14.14 6.92 -7.74
N TYR A 55 14.75 7.12 -6.57
CA TYR A 55 14.11 7.85 -5.47
C TYR A 55 13.65 9.28 -5.84
N TYR A 56 14.37 9.96 -6.74
CA TYR A 56 14.08 11.32 -7.23
C TYR A 56 13.12 11.37 -8.43
N TYR A 57 12.75 10.23 -9.01
CA TYR A 57 11.66 10.18 -9.96
C TYR A 57 10.32 10.19 -9.25
N LYS A 58 9.26 10.46 -10.01
CA LYS A 58 7.88 10.43 -9.53
C LYS A 58 7.21 9.17 -10.08
N PRO A 59 6.41 8.47 -9.27
CA PRO A 59 5.57 7.39 -9.77
C PRO A 59 4.48 7.95 -10.69
N THR A 60 3.85 7.04 -11.44
CA THR A 60 2.63 7.33 -12.21
C THR A 60 1.45 6.59 -11.58
N MET A 61 0.22 6.98 -11.92
CA MET A 61 -0.96 6.21 -11.51
C MET A 61 -0.89 4.75 -12.00
N ALA A 62 -0.37 4.51 -13.21
CA ALA A 62 -0.23 3.16 -13.77
C ALA A 62 0.78 2.30 -12.99
N THR A 63 1.94 2.86 -12.62
CA THR A 63 2.95 2.10 -11.84
C THR A 63 2.49 1.84 -10.41
N LEU A 64 1.77 2.79 -9.81
CA LEU A 64 1.13 2.60 -8.51
C LEU A 64 0.03 1.54 -8.57
N GLU A 65 -0.86 1.59 -9.56
CA GLU A 65 -1.91 0.59 -9.78
C GLU A 65 -1.33 -0.82 -9.91
N SER A 66 -0.31 -0.98 -10.77
CA SER A 66 0.36 -2.27 -10.93
C SER A 66 0.89 -2.79 -9.59
N SER A 67 1.57 -1.94 -8.82
CA SER A 67 2.15 -2.33 -7.53
C SER A 67 1.08 -2.70 -6.50
N LEU A 68 -0.05 -1.97 -6.49
CA LEU A 68 -1.20 -2.23 -5.62
C LEU A 68 -1.87 -3.56 -5.94
N ARG A 69 -2.02 -3.90 -7.23
CA ARG A 69 -2.58 -5.19 -7.65
C ARG A 69 -1.70 -6.36 -7.20
N VAL A 70 -0.38 -6.24 -7.37
CA VAL A 70 0.56 -7.25 -6.86
C VAL A 70 0.48 -7.37 -5.33
N MET A 71 0.42 -6.25 -4.61
CA MET A 71 0.26 -6.27 -3.15
C MET A 71 -1.06 -6.94 -2.73
N ARG A 72 -2.18 -6.66 -3.40
CA ARG A 72 -3.47 -7.31 -3.13
C ARG A 72 -3.36 -8.82 -3.27
N ASP A 73 -2.78 -9.31 -4.36
CA ASP A 73 -2.63 -10.74 -4.61
C ASP A 73 -1.78 -11.39 -3.51
N LEU A 74 -0.68 -10.74 -3.10
CA LEU A 74 0.13 -11.16 -1.96
C LEU A 74 -0.65 -11.16 -0.63
N CYS A 75 -1.52 -10.19 -0.39
CA CYS A 75 -2.39 -10.18 0.80
C CYS A 75 -3.31 -11.40 0.82
N ILE A 76 -3.94 -11.73 -0.31
CA ILE A 76 -4.83 -12.89 -0.43
C ILE A 76 -4.05 -14.19 -0.18
N GLU A 77 -2.89 -14.35 -0.82
CA GLU A 77 -2.02 -15.52 -0.67
C GLU A 77 -1.56 -15.73 0.77
N ASN A 78 -1.22 -14.64 1.47
CA ASN A 78 -0.75 -14.67 2.85
C ASN A 78 -1.88 -14.57 3.89
N LYS A 79 -3.16 -14.57 3.46
CA LYS A 79 -4.35 -14.46 4.33
C LYS A 79 -4.32 -13.23 5.24
N ILE A 80 -3.89 -12.10 4.68
CA ILE A 80 -3.83 -10.81 5.37
C ILE A 80 -5.19 -10.14 5.25
N HIS A 81 -5.80 -9.86 6.39
CA HIS A 81 -7.12 -9.23 6.48
C HIS A 81 -7.08 -7.77 6.96
N HIS A 82 -5.94 -7.30 7.47
CA HIS A 82 -5.78 -5.92 7.96
C HIS A 82 -4.52 -5.28 7.40
N LEU A 83 -4.69 -4.16 6.71
CA LEU A 83 -3.63 -3.40 6.07
C LEU A 83 -3.68 -1.94 6.50
N ALA A 84 -2.56 -1.41 6.97
CA ALA A 84 -2.38 0.01 7.26
C ALA A 84 -1.33 0.63 6.36
N MET A 85 -1.58 1.84 5.88
CA MET A 85 -0.64 2.57 5.03
C MET A 85 -0.80 4.09 5.22
N PRO A 86 0.20 4.91 4.87
CA PRO A 86 0.00 6.36 4.80
C PRO A 86 -0.76 6.70 3.51
N ARG A 87 -0.92 7.99 3.21
CA ARG A 87 -1.34 8.45 1.88
C ARG A 87 -0.24 8.19 0.83
N ILE A 88 -0.14 6.93 0.39
CA ILE A 88 0.91 6.45 -0.52
C ILE A 88 0.90 7.21 -1.86
N GLY A 89 2.08 7.47 -2.42
CA GLY A 89 2.25 8.20 -3.68
C GLY A 89 1.90 9.70 -3.64
N CYS A 90 1.40 10.25 -2.52
CA CYS A 90 0.83 11.60 -2.50
C CYS A 90 1.71 12.69 -1.87
N GLY A 91 2.77 12.32 -1.13
CA GLY A 91 3.67 13.28 -0.47
C GLY A 91 4.68 13.94 -1.41
N LEU A 92 5.92 13.45 -1.40
CA LEU A 92 6.97 13.91 -2.32
C LEU A 92 6.70 13.49 -3.78
N ASP A 93 5.92 12.43 -3.96
CA ASP A 93 5.58 11.82 -5.24
C ASP A 93 4.47 12.57 -6.01
N LYS A 94 3.73 13.46 -5.33
CA LYS A 94 2.78 14.42 -5.91
C LYS A 94 1.56 13.83 -6.65
N LEU A 95 1.25 12.55 -6.49
CA LEU A 95 -0.05 12.03 -6.96
C LEU A 95 -1.19 12.62 -6.14
N ASN A 96 -2.38 12.69 -6.74
CA ASN A 96 -3.56 13.22 -6.08
C ASN A 96 -4.20 12.16 -5.17
N TRP A 97 -4.35 12.46 -3.88
CA TRP A 97 -4.92 11.51 -2.92
C TRP A 97 -6.33 11.05 -3.27
N ASN A 98 -7.18 11.90 -3.84
CA ASN A 98 -8.55 11.49 -4.19
C ASN A 98 -8.54 10.43 -5.30
N GLU A 99 -7.63 10.56 -6.27
CA GLU A 99 -7.46 9.56 -7.34
C GLU A 99 -6.85 8.26 -6.79
N VAL A 100 -5.82 8.37 -5.95
CA VAL A 100 -5.17 7.21 -5.31
C VAL A 100 -6.12 6.47 -4.38
N SER A 101 -6.88 7.18 -3.55
CA SER A 101 -7.86 6.59 -2.63
C SER A 101 -8.94 5.83 -3.39
N LYS A 102 -9.45 6.42 -4.49
CA LYS A 102 -10.41 5.76 -5.37
C LYS A 102 -9.82 4.49 -5.99
N LEU A 103 -8.58 4.55 -6.48
CA LEU A 103 -7.88 3.40 -7.03
C LEU A 103 -7.72 2.27 -6.02
N ILE A 104 -7.31 2.58 -4.78
CA ILE A 104 -7.19 1.57 -3.71
C ILE A 104 -8.54 0.92 -3.44
N GLN A 105 -9.59 1.72 -3.27
CA GLN A 105 -10.94 1.18 -3.06
C GLN A 105 -11.38 0.29 -4.22
N ASP A 106 -11.17 0.72 -5.47
CA ASP A 106 -11.56 -0.04 -6.66
C ASP A 106 -10.81 -1.38 -6.79
N ILE A 107 -9.54 -1.45 -6.37
CA ILE A 107 -8.72 -2.68 -6.41
C ILE A 107 -9.16 -3.68 -5.35
N PHE A 108 -9.49 -3.22 -4.15
CA PHE A 108 -9.75 -4.05 -2.96
C PHE A 108 -11.23 -4.26 -2.64
N LYS A 109 -12.17 -3.67 -3.41
CA LYS A 109 -13.60 -3.64 -3.08
C LYS A 109 -14.28 -5.01 -2.90
N GLU A 110 -13.77 -6.05 -3.55
CA GLU A 110 -14.32 -7.41 -3.49
C GLU A 110 -13.61 -8.29 -2.44
N ASP A 111 -12.52 -7.79 -1.84
CA ASP A 111 -11.65 -8.57 -0.95
C ASP A 111 -12.02 -8.35 0.53
N ASP A 112 -11.83 -9.38 1.34
CA ASP A 112 -12.03 -9.31 2.79
C ASP A 112 -10.78 -8.74 3.49
N ILE A 113 -10.42 -7.50 3.11
CA ILE A 113 -9.25 -6.77 3.58
C ILE A 113 -9.69 -5.39 4.10
N GLU A 114 -9.53 -5.16 5.39
CA GLU A 114 -9.71 -3.85 6.01
C GLU A 114 -8.48 -2.96 5.73
N ILE A 115 -8.73 -1.76 5.20
CA ILE A 115 -7.71 -0.79 4.84
C ILE A 115 -7.82 0.45 5.75
N MET A 116 -6.72 0.76 6.42
CA MET A 116 -6.58 1.93 7.29
C MET A 116 -5.53 2.88 6.74
N ILE A 117 -5.95 4.10 6.42
CA ILE A 117 -5.07 5.16 5.96
C ILE A 117 -4.71 6.06 7.13
N TYR A 118 -3.43 6.14 7.47
CA TYR A 118 -2.95 7.00 8.55
C TYR A 118 -2.44 8.34 8.01
N THR A 119 -2.75 9.41 8.75
CA THR A 119 -2.31 10.78 8.47
C THR A 119 -1.89 11.49 9.76
N ILE A 120 -0.83 12.29 9.69
CA ILE A 120 -0.36 13.18 10.77
C ILE A 120 -0.75 14.62 10.42
#